data_AF-A0A355RYT4-F1
#
_entry.id   AF-A0A355RYT4-F1
#
_cell.length_a   1.000
_cell.length_b   1.000
_cell.length_c   1.000
_cell.angle_alpha   90.00
_cell.angle_beta   90.00
_cell.angle_gamma   90.00
#
_symmetry.space_group_name_H-M   'P 1'
#
loop_
_entity.id
_entity.type
_entity.pdbx_description
1 polymer ?
#
loop_
_entity_poly.entity_id
_entity_poly.type
_entity_poly.pdbx_seq_one_letter_code
_entity_poly.pdbx_strand_id
1 'polypeptide(L)'
;LSAVLYSTKGLIFINSIIVPCMITVIAIISVNVFLNKSISLPPVGYKIINAPVYKEKWFLSTLLYMSFNMLSATGVLSPMTRDINSPKAMVNGTILGAVGLFFLTGIMDIILLLNEPVIFNYSIPMLYIASTISTGIKIALSVVMWLEMFSTAVSDTYSLAKKINHSFNIGYKKSAIMILILASPFTRLGFKRLITF
;
A
#
# COMPACT_ATOMS: atom_id res chain seq x y z
N LEU A 1 -9.32 18.15 3.43
CA LEU A 1 -8.77 19.15 4.38
C LEU A 1 -9.12 18.81 5.83
N SER A 2 -10.40 18.58 6.15
CA SER A 2 -10.84 18.18 7.51
C SER A 2 -10.15 16.91 8.02
N ALA A 3 -10.01 15.86 7.20
CA ALA A 3 -9.32 14.62 7.56
C ALA A 3 -7.82 14.82 7.91
N VAL A 4 -7.13 15.71 7.19
CA VAL A 4 -5.71 16.05 7.44
C VAL A 4 -5.56 16.81 8.77
N LEU A 5 -6.58 17.56 9.18
CA LEU A 5 -6.58 18.33 10.43
C LEU A 5 -6.86 17.46 11.68
N TYR A 6 -7.25 16.20 11.51
CA TYR A 6 -7.42 15.29 12.64
C TYR A 6 -6.07 14.86 13.21
N SER A 7 -6.01 14.78 14.55
CA SER A 7 -4.84 14.30 15.29
C SER A 7 -4.42 12.88 14.86
N THR A 8 -3.18 12.49 15.15
CA THR A 8 -2.63 11.12 15.01
C THR A 8 -3.62 10.02 15.43
N LYS A 9 -4.43 10.27 16.47
CA LYS A 9 -5.47 9.34 16.97
C LYS A 9 -6.54 9.01 15.92
N GLY A 10 -6.93 9.97 15.08
CA GLY A 10 -7.92 9.75 14.02
C GLY A 10 -7.39 8.85 12.91
N LEU A 11 -6.12 9.03 12.52
CA LEU A 11 -5.45 8.16 11.55
C LEU A 11 -5.34 6.72 12.08
N ILE A 12 -4.94 6.57 13.35
CA ILE A 12 -4.86 5.26 14.00
C ILE A 12 -6.24 4.59 14.04
N PHE A 13 -7.28 5.32 14.44
CA PHE A 13 -8.64 4.79 14.49
C PHE A 13 -9.13 4.32 13.12
N ILE A 14 -8.95 5.14 12.08
CA ILE A 14 -9.35 4.78 10.71
C ILE A 14 -8.60 3.53 10.25
N ASN A 15 -7.27 3.48 10.40
CA ASN A 15 -6.47 2.32 9.98
C ASN A 15 -6.76 1.06 10.79
N SER A 16 -7.21 1.19 12.06
CA SER A 16 -7.63 0.06 12.87
C SER A 16 -8.87 -0.66 12.31
N ILE A 17 -9.64 0.01 11.43
CA ILE A 17 -10.80 -0.57 10.75
C ILE A 17 -10.42 -1.01 9.33
N ILE A 18 -9.68 -0.19 8.59
CA ILE A 18 -9.33 -0.49 7.18
C ILE A 18 -8.42 -1.71 7.10
N VAL A 19 -7.38 -1.81 7.93
CA VAL A 19 -6.38 -2.88 7.83
C VAL A 19 -6.98 -4.27 8.07
N PRO A 20 -7.81 -4.51 9.11
CA PRO A 20 -8.49 -5.80 9.27
C PRO A 20 -9.45 -6.13 8.12
N CYS A 21 -10.17 -5.13 7.59
CA CYS A 21 -11.03 -5.31 6.42
C CYS A 21 -10.21 -5.75 5.20
N MET A 22 -9.05 -5.13 4.97
CA MET A 22 -8.12 -5.50 3.90
C MET A 22 -7.65 -6.95 4.05
N ILE A 23 -7.15 -7.31 5.23
CA ILE A 23 -6.70 -8.69 5.52
C ILE A 23 -7.83 -9.69 5.25
N THR A 24 -9.06 -9.38 5.67
CA THR A 24 -10.23 -10.25 5.47
C THR A 24 -10.55 -10.45 4.00
N VAL A 25 -10.60 -9.36 3.21
CA VAL A 25 -10.88 -9.45 1.77
C VAL A 25 -9.80 -10.25 1.05
N ILE A 26 -8.53 -10.04 1.40
CA ILE A 26 -7.42 -10.79 0.81
C ILE A 26 -7.51 -12.26 1.19
N ALA A 27 -7.76 -12.58 2.47
CA ALA A 27 -7.91 -13.96 2.92
C ALA A 27 -9.03 -14.70 2.17
N ILE A 28 -10.17 -14.04 1.94
CA ILE A 28 -11.26 -14.60 1.13
C ILE A 28 -10.80 -14.88 -0.30
N ILE A 29 -10.09 -13.94 -0.92
CA ILE A 29 -9.52 -14.13 -2.27
C ILE A 29 -8.54 -15.30 -2.27
N SER A 30 -7.63 -15.37 -1.29
CA SER A 30 -6.64 -16.42 -1.15
C SER A 30 -7.29 -17.80 -1.08
N VAL A 31 -8.26 -17.98 -0.18
CA VAL A 31 -8.99 -19.25 -0.02
C VAL A 31 -9.67 -19.65 -1.33
N ASN A 32 -10.36 -18.73 -2.00
CA ASN A 32 -11.02 -19.02 -3.28
C ASN A 32 -10.02 -19.42 -4.38
N VAL A 33 -8.87 -18.76 -4.46
CA VAL A 33 -7.86 -19.09 -5.48
C VAL A 33 -7.23 -20.45 -5.18
N PHE A 34 -6.89 -20.74 -3.92
CA PHE A 34 -6.25 -22.00 -3.53
C PHE A 34 -7.18 -23.21 -3.58
N LEU A 35 -8.49 -23.04 -3.37
CA LEU A 35 -9.46 -24.14 -3.52
C LEU A 35 -9.76 -24.47 -4.98
N ASN A 36 -9.85 -23.45 -5.85
CA ASN A 36 -10.23 -23.64 -7.25
C ASN A 36 -9.05 -23.96 -8.18
N LYS A 37 -7.82 -23.67 -7.76
CA LYS A 37 -6.62 -24.08 -8.49
C LYS A 37 -5.98 -25.26 -7.79
N SER A 38 -5.80 -26.35 -8.53
CA SER A 38 -4.82 -27.36 -8.16
C SER A 38 -3.47 -26.66 -7.96
N ILE A 39 -2.95 -26.68 -6.72
CA ILE A 39 -1.67 -26.06 -6.34
C ILE A 39 -0.55 -26.89 -6.97
N SER A 40 -0.45 -26.88 -8.29
CA SER A 40 0.79 -27.18 -8.98
C SER A 40 1.56 -25.88 -9.00
N LEU A 41 2.44 -25.70 -8.00
CA LEU A 41 3.46 -24.66 -8.06
C LEU A 41 4.12 -24.78 -9.45
N PRO A 42 4.05 -23.75 -10.30
CA PRO A 42 4.76 -23.82 -11.57
C PRO A 42 6.23 -24.10 -11.25
N PRO A 43 6.88 -25.08 -11.92
CA PRO A 43 8.28 -25.39 -11.64
C PRO A 43 9.07 -24.10 -11.77
N VAL A 44 9.63 -23.65 -10.64
CA VAL A 44 10.30 -22.35 -10.47
C VAL A 44 11.36 -22.13 -11.55
N GLY A 45 11.93 -23.20 -12.12
CA GLY A 45 12.90 -23.14 -13.21
C GLY A 45 12.36 -22.84 -14.62
N TYR A 46 11.12 -23.17 -14.98
CA TYR A 46 10.70 -23.14 -16.40
C TYR A 46 10.22 -21.76 -16.89
N LYS A 47 9.60 -20.96 -16.02
CA LYS A 47 9.08 -19.63 -16.40
C LYS A 47 10.08 -18.48 -16.24
N ILE A 48 11.11 -18.62 -15.40
CA ILE A 48 12.15 -17.59 -15.21
C ILE A 48 13.00 -17.43 -16.49
N ILE A 49 13.21 -18.51 -17.25
CA ILE A 49 14.06 -18.53 -18.45
C ILE A 49 13.43 -17.73 -19.62
N ASN A 50 12.10 -17.63 -19.65
CA ASN A 50 11.36 -16.95 -20.73
C ASN A 50 10.61 -15.69 -20.25
N ALA A 51 10.79 -15.27 -18.99
CA ALA A 51 10.23 -14.01 -18.53
C ALA A 51 10.96 -12.88 -19.26
N PRO A 52 10.25 -11.92 -19.88
CA PRO A 52 10.89 -10.75 -20.47
C PRO A 52 11.73 -10.10 -19.38
N VAL A 53 13.04 -9.90 -19.64
CA VAL A 53 14.02 -9.34 -18.71
C VAL A 53 13.48 -8.00 -18.20
N TYR A 54 12.76 -8.03 -17.07
CA TYR A 54 12.03 -6.87 -16.59
C TYR A 54 13.02 -6.00 -15.81
N LYS A 55 13.61 -5.07 -16.57
CA LYS A 55 14.51 -3.97 -16.15
C LYS A 55 15.92 -4.43 -15.76
N GLU A 56 16.90 -4.00 -16.56
CA GLU A 56 18.36 -4.16 -16.33
C GLU A 56 18.85 -3.71 -14.93
N LYS A 57 18.02 -2.97 -14.18
CA LYS A 57 18.33 -2.39 -12.87
C LYS A 57 17.32 -2.77 -11.79
N TRP A 58 16.79 -4.01 -11.81
CA TRP A 58 15.81 -4.49 -10.83
C TRP A 58 16.24 -4.19 -9.38
N PHE A 59 17.51 -4.40 -9.03
CA PHE A 59 18.04 -4.15 -7.70
C PHE A 59 17.89 -2.68 -7.28
N LEU A 60 18.26 -1.74 -8.17
CA LEU A 60 18.12 -0.32 -7.91
C LEU A 60 16.65 0.09 -7.80
N SER A 61 15.79 -0.46 -8.66
CA SER A 61 14.34 -0.24 -8.59
C SER A 61 13.74 -0.73 -7.27
N THR A 62 14.12 -1.92 -6.81
CA THR A 62 13.69 -2.47 -5.51
C THR A 62 14.19 -1.60 -4.36
N LEU A 63 15.45 -1.15 -4.40
CA LEU A 63 16.02 -0.28 -3.36
C LEU A 63 15.31 1.08 -3.28
N LEU A 64 15.02 1.69 -4.44
CA LEU A 64 14.28 2.95 -4.52
C LEU A 64 12.85 2.78 -3.99
N TYR A 65 12.17 1.70 -4.38
CA TYR A 65 10.82 1.39 -3.91
C TYR A 65 10.78 1.16 -2.40
N MET A 66 11.73 0.39 -1.85
CA MET A 66 11.87 0.18 -0.41
C MET A 66 12.11 1.50 0.32
N SER A 67 13.02 2.33 -0.19
CA SER A 67 13.36 3.63 0.42
C SER A 67 12.17 4.58 0.44
N PHE A 68 11.39 4.61 -0.65
CA PHE A 68 10.16 5.41 -0.74
C PHE A 68 9.11 4.95 0.29
N ASN A 69 8.86 3.65 0.38
CA ASN A 69 7.90 3.10 1.36
C ASN A 69 8.35 3.32 2.81
N MET A 70 9.64 3.19 3.10
CA MET A 70 10.20 3.50 4.42
C MET A 70 10.02 4.98 4.76
N LEU A 71 10.28 5.89 3.81
CA LEU A 71 10.07 7.32 4.02
C LEU A 71 8.61 7.64 4.34
N SER A 72 7.65 7.07 3.59
CA SER A 72 6.22 7.24 3.88
C SER A 72 5.85 6.69 5.27
N ALA A 73 6.31 5.47 5.61
CA ALA A 73 6.04 4.85 6.91
C ALA A 73 6.55 5.70 8.10
N THR A 74 7.71 6.35 7.96
CA THR A 74 8.25 7.22 9.02
C THR A 74 7.36 8.42 9.34
N GLY A 75 6.55 8.89 8.36
CA GLY A 75 5.61 9.98 8.55
C GLY A 75 4.56 9.69 9.63
N VAL A 76 4.14 8.44 9.76
CA VAL A 76 3.20 7.98 10.79
C VAL A 76 3.93 7.56 12.06
N LEU A 77 4.96 6.73 11.91
CA LEU A 77 5.63 6.10 13.05
C LEU A 77 6.31 7.15 13.93
N SER A 78 6.97 8.16 13.35
CA SER A 78 7.69 9.19 14.12
C SER A 78 6.77 10.00 15.03
N PRO A 79 5.65 10.58 14.57
CA PRO A 79 4.67 11.21 15.46
C PRO A 79 4.09 10.27 16.52
N MET A 80 3.85 8.99 16.19
CA MET A 80 3.29 8.01 17.13
C MET A 80 4.23 7.72 18.31
N THR A 81 5.55 7.83 18.14
CA THR A 81 6.50 7.66 19.25
C THR A 81 6.28 8.65 20.38
N ARG A 82 5.68 9.82 20.12
CA ARG A 82 5.38 10.83 21.14
C ARG A 82 4.08 10.56 21.89
N ASP A 83 3.16 9.82 21.27
CA ASP A 83 1.84 9.50 21.83
C ASP A 83 1.84 8.16 22.60
N ILE A 84 2.82 7.28 22.33
CA ILE A 84 2.95 5.96 22.96
C ILE A 84 4.03 6.01 24.05
N ASN A 85 3.61 5.87 25.31
CA ASN A 85 4.51 5.98 26.47
C ASN A 85 5.50 4.81 26.64
N SER A 86 5.30 3.69 25.92
CA SER A 86 6.15 2.50 26.04
C SER A 86 6.96 2.26 24.76
N PRO A 87 8.30 2.48 24.80
CA PRO A 87 9.19 2.18 23.68
C PRO A 87 9.12 0.72 23.24
N LYS A 88 9.00 -0.21 24.20
CA LYS A 88 8.87 -1.65 23.91
C LYS A 88 7.60 -1.97 23.13
N ALA A 89 6.47 -1.35 23.51
CA ALA A 89 5.21 -1.54 22.79
C ALA A 89 5.30 -1.00 21.35
N MET A 90 5.96 0.15 21.16
CA MET A 90 6.18 0.73 19.83
C MET A 90 7.03 -0.19 18.93
N VAL A 91 8.14 -0.71 19.44
CA VAL A 91 9.01 -1.62 18.69
C VAL A 91 8.30 -2.92 18.35
N ASN A 92 7.66 -3.56 19.34
CA ASN A 92 6.95 -4.82 19.13
C ASN A 92 5.80 -4.68 18.14
N GLY A 93 5.00 -3.60 18.24
CA GLY A 93 3.93 -3.32 17.31
C GLY A 93 4.44 -3.09 15.88
N THR A 94 5.56 -2.39 15.73
CA THR A 94 6.21 -2.15 14.43
C THR A 94 6.70 -3.46 13.81
N ILE A 95 7.37 -4.31 14.59
CA ILE A 95 7.86 -5.62 14.13
C ILE A 95 6.68 -6.52 13.74
N LEU A 96 5.65 -6.61 14.58
CA LEU A 96 4.47 -7.42 14.30
C LEU A 96 3.77 -6.96 13.02
N GLY A 97 3.61 -5.65 12.83
CA GLY A 97 3.05 -5.07 11.63
C GLY A 97 3.88 -5.37 10.38
N ALA A 98 5.21 -5.26 10.45
CA ALA A 98 6.11 -5.57 9.35
C ALA A 98 6.04 -7.05 8.94
N VAL A 99 6.03 -7.96 9.92
CA VAL A 99 5.90 -9.41 9.68
C VAL A 99 4.53 -9.73 9.06
N GLY A 100 3.45 -9.14 9.59
CA GLY A 100 2.10 -9.31 9.04
C GLY A 100 2.00 -8.82 7.59
N LEU A 101 2.58 -7.66 7.29
CA LEU A 101 2.63 -7.12 5.93
C LEU A 101 3.42 -8.04 4.99
N PHE A 102 4.56 -8.55 5.42
CA PHE A 102 5.38 -9.48 4.62
C PHE A 102 4.61 -10.73 4.20
N PHE A 103 3.89 -11.37 5.13
CA PHE A 103 3.07 -12.54 4.80
C PHE A 103 1.90 -12.18 3.88
N LEU A 104 1.24 -11.04 4.12
CA LEU A 104 0.13 -10.59 3.31
C LEU A 104 0.55 -10.34 1.86
N THR A 105 1.68 -9.65 1.65
CA THR A 105 2.24 -9.40 0.31
C THR A 105 2.72 -10.69 -0.34
N GLY A 106 3.36 -11.59 0.41
CA GLY A 106 3.79 -12.89 -0.11
C GLY A 106 2.62 -13.75 -0.61
N ILE A 107 1.49 -13.75 0.11
CA ILE A 107 0.27 -14.44 -0.34
C ILE A 107 -0.28 -13.80 -1.62
N MET A 108 -0.31 -12.46 -1.71
CA MET A 108 -0.72 -11.78 -2.94
C MET A 108 0.16 -12.17 -4.12
N ASP A 109 1.49 -12.18 -3.95
CA ASP A 109 2.43 -12.53 -5.01
C ASP A 109 2.21 -13.96 -5.51
N ILE A 110 2.01 -14.92 -4.61
CA ILE A 110 1.67 -16.30 -4.99
C ILE A 110 0.36 -16.34 -5.80
N ILE A 111 -0.68 -15.62 -5.36
CA ILE A 111 -1.96 -15.55 -6.08
C ILE A 111 -1.77 -14.96 -7.48
N LEU A 112 -0.97 -13.91 -7.62
CA LEU A 112 -0.68 -13.30 -8.91
C LEU A 112 0.06 -14.29 -9.83
N LEU A 113 1.13 -14.94 -9.33
CA LEU A 113 1.90 -15.94 -10.07
C LEU A 113 1.02 -17.10 -10.57
N LEU A 114 0.08 -17.56 -9.74
CA LEU A 114 -0.85 -18.63 -10.12
C LEU A 114 -1.81 -18.20 -11.24
N ASN A 115 -2.04 -16.90 -11.46
CA ASN A 115 -2.97 -16.34 -12.44
C ASN A 115 -2.30 -15.72 -13.68
N GLU A 116 -0.98 -15.87 -13.80
CA GLU A 116 -0.26 -15.55 -15.04
C GLU A 116 -0.68 -16.45 -16.21
N PRO A 117 -0.64 -15.93 -17.46
CA PRO A 117 -0.15 -14.61 -17.88
C PRO A 117 -1.25 -13.53 -17.95
N VAL A 118 -2.51 -13.90 -17.76
CA VAL A 118 -3.68 -13.04 -18.01
C VAL A 118 -3.64 -11.74 -17.18
N ILE A 119 -3.08 -11.82 -15.97
CA ILE A 119 -2.94 -10.68 -15.07
C ILE A 119 -2.12 -9.50 -15.63
N PHE A 120 -1.18 -9.74 -16.55
CA PHE A 120 -0.34 -8.68 -17.12
C PHE A 120 -1.10 -7.70 -18.02
N ASN A 121 -2.32 -8.06 -18.45
CA ASN A 121 -3.17 -7.18 -19.26
C ASN A 121 -3.94 -6.15 -18.43
N TYR A 122 -3.91 -6.26 -17.10
CA TYR A 122 -4.71 -5.43 -16.19
C TYR A 122 -3.83 -4.48 -15.38
N SER A 123 -4.24 -3.21 -15.29
CA SER A 123 -3.53 -2.20 -14.49
C SER A 123 -3.54 -2.51 -12.99
N ILE A 124 -4.56 -3.21 -12.50
CA ILE A 124 -4.68 -3.65 -11.10
C ILE A 124 -5.00 -5.16 -11.10
N PRO A 125 -3.96 -6.01 -11.22
CA PRO A 125 -4.10 -7.46 -11.32
C PRO A 125 -4.96 -8.11 -10.22
N MET A 126 -4.78 -7.67 -8.97
CA MET A 126 -5.50 -8.23 -7.83
C MET A 126 -7.00 -7.95 -7.91
N LEU A 127 -7.39 -6.78 -8.44
CA LEU A 127 -8.79 -6.43 -8.65
C LEU A 127 -9.44 -7.23 -9.78
N TYR A 128 -8.67 -7.57 -10.81
CA TYR A 128 -9.12 -8.49 -11.85
C TYR A 128 -9.44 -9.86 -11.25
N ILE A 129 -8.55 -10.43 -10.44
CA ILE A 129 -8.79 -11.72 -9.77
C ILE A 129 -10.01 -11.64 -8.84
N ALA A 130 -10.16 -10.56 -8.08
CA ALA A 130 -11.37 -10.35 -7.28
C ALA A 130 -12.66 -10.37 -8.13
N SER A 131 -12.60 -9.82 -9.34
CA SER A 131 -13.74 -9.77 -10.26
C SER A 131 -14.13 -11.12 -10.87
N THR A 132 -13.20 -12.07 -10.95
CA THR A 132 -13.51 -13.43 -11.42
C THR A 132 -14.16 -14.29 -10.34
N ILE A 133 -14.02 -13.93 -9.06
CA ILE A 133 -14.64 -14.66 -7.94
C ILE A 133 -16.08 -14.17 -7.73
N SER A 134 -16.29 -12.87 -7.49
CA SER A 134 -17.63 -12.27 -7.41
C SER A 134 -17.60 -10.75 -7.52
N THR A 135 -18.72 -10.17 -7.98
CA THR A 135 -18.91 -8.71 -7.98
C THR A 135 -18.80 -8.11 -6.58
N GLY A 136 -19.27 -8.82 -5.55
CA GLY A 136 -19.19 -8.37 -4.15
C GLY A 136 -17.75 -8.21 -3.67
N ILE A 137 -16.90 -9.20 -3.91
CA ILE A 137 -15.47 -9.15 -3.52
C ILE A 137 -14.73 -8.08 -4.31
N LYS A 138 -15.02 -7.92 -5.60
CA LYS A 138 -14.48 -6.82 -6.42
C LYS A 138 -14.79 -5.45 -5.82
N ILE A 139 -16.06 -5.23 -5.45
CA ILE A 139 -16.49 -3.96 -4.85
C ILE A 139 -15.81 -3.77 -3.49
N ALA A 140 -15.80 -4.78 -2.64
CA ALA A 140 -15.15 -4.74 -1.34
C ALA A 140 -13.66 -4.37 -1.45
N LEU A 141 -12.91 -5.05 -2.34
CA LEU A 141 -11.50 -4.74 -2.59
C LEU A 141 -11.32 -3.32 -3.15
N SER A 142 -12.20 -2.87 -4.05
CA SER A 142 -12.15 -1.51 -4.59
C SER A 142 -12.34 -0.45 -3.51
N VAL A 143 -13.30 -0.65 -2.62
CA VAL A 143 -13.58 0.27 -1.51
C VAL A 143 -12.42 0.28 -0.53
N VAL A 144 -11.89 -0.89 -0.15
CA VAL A 144 -10.73 -0.99 0.74
C VAL A 144 -9.51 -0.30 0.12
N MET A 145 -9.20 -0.57 -1.16
CA MET A 145 -8.09 0.10 -1.85
C MET A 145 -8.26 1.61 -1.85
N TRP A 146 -9.47 2.11 -2.12
CA TRP A 146 -9.76 3.55 -2.08
C TRP A 146 -9.53 4.14 -0.69
N LEU A 147 -9.99 3.44 0.37
CA LEU A 147 -9.80 3.85 1.76
C LEU A 147 -8.32 3.85 2.16
N GLU A 148 -7.56 2.84 1.77
CA GLU A 148 -6.10 2.74 2.01
C GLU A 148 -5.33 3.87 1.30
N MET A 149 -5.64 4.12 0.02
CA MET A 149 -5.06 5.22 -0.75
C MET A 149 -5.39 6.58 -0.12
N PHE A 150 -6.64 6.76 0.32
CA PHE A 150 -7.04 7.98 1.01
C PHE A 150 -6.30 8.16 2.34
N SER A 151 -6.22 7.10 3.16
CA SER A 151 -5.51 7.14 4.45
C SER A 151 -4.03 7.49 4.28
N THR A 152 -3.36 6.85 3.32
CA THR A 152 -1.95 7.13 2.99
C THR A 152 -1.76 8.58 2.54
N ALA A 153 -2.62 9.09 1.66
CA ALA A 153 -2.54 10.47 1.20
C ALA A 153 -2.73 11.48 2.34
N VAL A 154 -3.66 11.22 3.27
CA VAL A 154 -3.87 12.05 4.46
C VAL A 154 -2.65 12.01 5.38
N SER A 155 -2.10 10.82 5.63
CA SER A 155 -0.90 10.59 6.44
C SER A 155 0.33 11.32 5.89
N ASP A 156 0.63 11.14 4.61
CA ASP A 156 1.81 11.74 3.97
C ASP A 156 1.70 13.27 3.96
N THR A 157 0.51 13.79 3.64
CA THR A 157 0.24 15.24 3.67
C THR A 157 0.42 15.80 5.08
N TYR A 158 -0.11 15.11 6.10
CA TYR A 158 0.04 15.51 7.50
C TYR A 158 1.52 15.56 7.92
N SER A 159 2.27 14.49 7.58
CA SER A 159 3.68 14.31 7.96
C SER A 159 4.56 15.36 7.32
N LEU A 160 4.39 15.57 6.01
CA LEU A 160 5.13 16.56 5.25
C LEU A 160 4.75 17.99 5.69
N ALA A 161 3.48 18.27 5.96
CA ALA A 161 3.05 19.58 6.45
C ALA A 161 3.65 19.89 7.83
N LYS A 162 3.73 18.90 8.74
CA LYS A 162 4.42 19.06 10.04
C LYS A 162 5.92 19.26 9.87
N LYS A 163 6.57 18.52 8.97
CA LYS A 163 7.99 18.68 8.68
C LYS A 163 8.29 20.08 8.13
N ILE A 164 7.48 20.57 7.19
CA ILE A 164 7.62 21.94 6.65
C ILE A 164 7.41 22.99 7.75
N ASN A 165 6.40 22.81 8.61
CA ASN A 165 6.16 23.72 9.73
C ASN A 165 7.36 23.78 10.69
N HIS A 166 7.98 22.65 11.01
CA HIS A 166 9.14 22.61 11.88
C HIS A 166 10.43 23.13 11.22
N SER A 167 10.68 22.79 9.95
CA SER A 167 11.93 23.13 9.25
C SER A 167 11.94 24.53 8.65
N PHE A 168 10.78 25.04 8.20
CA PHE A 168 10.67 26.31 7.48
C PHE A 168 9.76 27.34 8.19
N ASN A 169 9.22 27.00 9.37
CA ASN A 169 8.34 27.85 10.17
C ASN A 169 7.05 28.31 9.42
N ILE A 170 6.62 27.55 8.42
CA ILE A 170 5.39 27.80 7.66
C ILE A 170 4.21 27.11 8.36
N GLY A 171 3.19 27.88 8.72
CA GLY A 171 2.03 27.35 9.45
C GLY A 171 1.41 26.10 8.80
N TYR A 172 1.13 25.08 9.62
CA TYR A 172 0.64 23.76 9.21
C TYR A 172 -0.46 23.78 8.13
N LYS A 173 -1.51 24.60 8.31
CA LYS A 173 -2.62 24.72 7.34
C LYS A 173 -2.14 25.18 5.97
N LYS A 174 -1.22 26.15 5.92
CA LYS A 174 -0.63 26.66 4.67
C LYS A 174 0.22 25.58 4.01
N SER A 175 1.05 24.86 4.77
CA SER A 175 1.85 23.75 4.26
C SER A 175 0.99 22.63 3.67
N ALA A 176 -0.08 22.23 4.34
CA ALA A 176 -1.01 21.22 3.84
C ALA A 176 -1.70 21.65 2.53
N ILE A 177 -2.16 22.90 2.44
CA ILE A 177 -2.76 23.44 1.21
C ILE A 177 -1.73 23.47 0.07
N MET A 178 -0.51 23.92 0.36
CA MET A 178 0.57 23.97 -0.64
C MET A 178 0.89 22.58 -1.20
N ILE A 179 0.98 21.56 -0.34
CA ILE A 179 1.21 20.16 -0.75
C ILE A 179 0.09 19.68 -1.67
N LEU A 180 -1.18 19.93 -1.30
CA LEU A 180 -2.33 19.50 -2.11
C LEU A 180 -2.38 20.20 -3.47
N ILE A 181 -2.05 21.50 -3.53
CA ILE A 181 -1.98 22.24 -4.79
C ILE A 181 -0.86 21.68 -5.68
N LEU A 182 0.32 21.43 -5.11
CA LEU A 182 1.46 20.87 -5.83
C LEU A 182 1.21 19.43 -6.30
N ALA A 183 0.43 18.65 -5.55
CA ALA A 183 0.05 17.28 -5.92
C ALA A 183 -1.06 17.24 -6.99
N SER A 184 -1.94 18.25 -7.05
CA SER A 184 -3.07 18.30 -7.98
C SER A 184 -2.75 18.09 -9.47
N PRO A 185 -1.68 18.64 -10.07
CA PRO A 185 -1.38 18.38 -11.49
C PRO A 185 -1.06 16.91 -11.77
N PHE A 186 -0.52 16.18 -10.78
CA PHE A 186 -0.13 14.78 -10.94
C PHE A 186 -1.33 13.82 -10.94
N THR A 187 -2.49 14.23 -10.40
CA THR A 187 -3.70 13.38 -10.38
C THR A 187 -4.27 13.12 -11.78
N ARG A 188 -3.93 13.95 -12.77
CA ARG A 188 -4.36 13.78 -14.17
C ARG A 188 -3.50 12.81 -14.96
N LEU A 189 -2.31 12.47 -14.45
CA LEU A 189 -1.45 11.43 -15.03
C LEU A 189 -2.02 10.08 -14.58
N GLY A 190 -2.91 9.49 -15.38
CA GLY A 190 -3.60 8.25 -15.00
C GLY A 190 -2.65 7.16 -14.49
N PHE A 191 -3.12 6.33 -13.55
CA PHE A 191 -2.30 5.37 -12.79
C PHE A 191 -1.29 4.58 -13.63
N LYS A 192 -1.73 4.01 -14.76
CA LYS A 192 -0.87 3.23 -15.67
C LYS A 192 0.35 4.03 -16.15
N ARG A 193 0.18 5.33 -16.44
CA ARG A 193 1.26 6.21 -16.88
C ARG A 193 2.23 6.55 -15.75
N LEU A 194 1.78 6.57 -14.49
CA LEU A 194 2.66 6.82 -13.33
C LEU A 194 3.56 5.64 -12.99
N ILE A 195 3.08 4.39 -13.15
CA ILE A 195 3.81 3.18 -12.76
C ILE A 195 4.63 2.54 -13.89
N THR A 196 4.44 2.97 -15.14
CA THR A 196 5.18 2.42 -16.29
C THR A 196 6.60 2.98 -16.39
N PHE A 197 6.83 4.21 -15.91
CA PHE A 197 8.17 4.81 -15.79
C PHE A 197 8.86 4.28 -14.54
#